data_AF-A0A9P0FHD8-F1
#
_entry.id   AF-A0A9P0FHD8-F1
#
_cell.length_a   1.000
_cell.length_b   1.000
_cell.length_c   1.000
_cell.angle_alpha   90.00
_cell.angle_beta   90.00
_cell.angle_gamma   90.00
#
_symmetry.space_group_name_H-M   'P 1'
#
loop_
_entity.id
_entity.type
_entity.pdbx_description
1 polymer ?
#
loop_
_entity_poly.entity_id
_entity_poly.type
_entity_poly.pdbx_seq_one_letter_code
_entity_poly.pdbx_strand_id
1 'polypeptide(L)'
;MSTTRTKYSYLRNLDDCTKLSSKDYLCNGVTIQDTSDKPMCEVKLRTHFVDKIPQDCSTKTVKAHLELWHPLSENSWLFVLSSPVSVSIGCDSKNSLPTEVEVKNIGVLTLQAKCRCYSPTMTLITTANLTRNYSNFVPYCTYKP
;
A
#
# COMPACT_ATOMS: atom_id res chain seq x y z
N MET A 1 13.85 10.18 28.32
CA MET A 1 12.70 9.44 28.87
C MET A 1 12.58 8.14 28.09
N SER A 2 12.79 7.00 28.73
CA SER A 2 12.81 5.68 28.07
C SER A 2 11.38 5.26 27.71
N THR A 3 11.06 5.17 26.43
CA THR A 3 9.73 4.82 25.89
C THR A 3 9.54 3.30 25.80
N THR A 4 9.98 2.56 26.82
CA THR A 4 9.89 1.10 26.81
C THR A 4 8.45 0.70 27.16
N ARG A 5 7.68 0.24 26.17
CA ARG A 5 6.31 -0.25 26.36
C ARG A 5 6.32 -1.62 27.03
N THR A 6 6.48 -1.63 28.35
CA THR A 6 6.60 -2.87 29.16
C THR A 6 5.28 -3.34 29.75
N LYS A 7 4.18 -2.59 29.59
CA LYS A 7 2.88 -2.90 30.17
C LYS A 7 1.77 -2.86 29.14
N TYR A 8 0.78 -3.72 29.33
CA TYR A 8 -0.41 -3.79 28.47
C TYR A 8 -1.65 -4.16 29.27
N SER A 9 -2.83 -3.98 28.69
CA SER A 9 -4.11 -4.38 29.28
C SER A 9 -5.05 -4.94 28.22
N TYR A 10 -5.90 -5.89 28.62
CA TYR A 10 -6.95 -6.42 27.76
C TYR A 10 -8.20 -5.52 27.85
N LEU A 11 -8.41 -4.69 26.83
CA LEU A 11 -9.66 -3.96 26.64
C LEU A 11 -10.35 -4.56 25.42
N ARG A 12 -11.39 -5.37 25.65
CA ARG A 12 -12.15 -6.03 24.57
C ARG A 12 -13.09 -5.06 23.85
N ASN A 13 -13.71 -4.15 24.60
CA ASN A 13 -14.48 -3.03 24.08
C ASN A 13 -14.23 -1.80 24.96
N LEU A 14 -14.86 -0.68 24.58
CA LEU A 14 -14.86 0.56 25.35
C LEU A 14 -16.25 0.88 25.93
N ASP A 15 -17.16 -0.10 25.95
CA ASP A 15 -18.57 0.12 26.31
C ASP A 15 -18.70 0.45 27.80
N ASP A 16 -17.84 -0.12 28.64
CA ASP A 16 -17.77 0.14 30.08
C ASP A 16 -16.88 1.37 30.42
N CYS A 17 -16.33 2.06 29.41
CA CYS A 17 -15.48 3.22 29.60
C CYS A 17 -16.26 4.53 29.41
N THR A 18 -15.99 5.50 30.27
CA THR A 18 -16.57 6.84 30.13
C THR A 18 -15.85 7.61 29.02
N LYS A 19 -16.58 8.01 27.98
CA LYS A 19 -16.02 8.81 26.89
C LYS A 19 -15.77 10.23 27.36
N LEU A 20 -14.52 10.69 27.26
CA LEU A 20 -14.12 12.06 27.60
C LEU A 20 -14.09 12.97 26.36
N SER A 21 -13.66 12.44 25.22
CA SER A 21 -13.54 13.17 23.95
C SER A 21 -13.80 12.26 22.75
N SER A 22 -13.60 12.75 21.52
CA SER A 22 -13.71 11.92 20.31
C SER A 22 -12.72 10.75 20.28
N LYS A 23 -11.60 10.84 21.00
CA LYS A 23 -10.53 9.82 21.03
C LYS A 23 -10.15 9.36 22.44
N ASP A 24 -10.62 10.03 23.48
CA ASP A 24 -10.20 9.74 24.86
C ASP A 24 -11.33 9.09 25.66
N TYR A 25 -10.96 8.04 26.38
CA TYR A 25 -11.85 7.24 27.22
C TYR A 25 -11.21 7.02 28.59
N LEU A 26 -12.02 7.11 29.64
CA LEU A 26 -11.64 6.80 31.01
C LEU A 26 -12.25 5.44 31.39
N CYS A 27 -11.40 4.45 31.59
CA CYS A 27 -11.80 3.08 31.94
C CYS A 27 -11.41 2.80 33.41
N ASN A 28 -12.34 2.24 34.19
CA ASN A 28 -12.07 1.81 35.56
C ASN A 28 -11.94 0.27 35.64
N GLY A 29 -11.18 -0.24 36.61
CA GLY A 29 -11.03 -1.69 36.83
C GLY A 29 -10.17 -2.44 35.80
N VAL A 30 -9.39 -1.72 35.00
CA VAL A 30 -8.53 -2.32 33.98
C VAL A 30 -7.33 -2.99 34.63
N THR A 31 -7.17 -4.30 34.40
CA THR A 31 -6.00 -5.04 34.88
C THR A 31 -4.81 -4.80 33.96
N ILE A 32 -3.73 -4.25 34.51
CA ILE A 32 -2.47 -4.02 33.82
C ILE A 32 -1.58 -5.25 34.01
N GLN A 33 -0.98 -5.72 32.91
CA GLN A 33 -0.06 -6.86 32.90
C GLN A 33 1.30 -6.45 32.35
N ASP A 34 2.36 -7.10 32.83
CA ASP A 34 3.69 -6.93 32.27
C ASP A 34 3.85 -7.79 31.01
N THR A 35 4.48 -7.19 30.00
CA THR A 35 4.81 -7.87 28.75
C THR A 35 5.78 -9.03 28.94
N SER A 36 6.61 -9.02 29.99
CA SER A 36 7.50 -10.14 30.32
C SER A 36 6.77 -11.35 30.92
N ASP A 37 5.76 -11.08 31.76
CA ASP A 37 5.12 -12.12 32.57
C ASP A 37 4.06 -12.87 31.79
N LYS A 38 3.36 -12.16 30.90
CA LYS A 38 2.29 -12.72 30.07
C LYS A 38 2.44 -12.23 28.62
N PRO A 39 3.38 -12.80 27.85
CA PRO A 39 3.56 -12.39 26.47
C PRO A 39 2.46 -13.04 25.59
N MET A 40 1.42 -12.27 25.25
CA MET A 40 0.41 -12.67 24.26
C MET A 40 0.89 -12.37 22.83
N CYS A 41 0.31 -13.06 21.83
CA CYS A 41 0.64 -12.92 20.41
C CYS A 41 0.85 -11.44 19.97
N GLU A 42 -0.15 -10.58 20.16
CA GLU A 42 -0.15 -9.20 19.68
C GLU A 42 0.91 -8.34 20.39
N VAL A 43 1.16 -8.63 21.66
CA VAL A 43 2.23 -8.00 22.43
C VAL A 43 3.57 -8.43 21.85
N LYS A 44 3.79 -9.73 21.66
CA LYS A 44 5.03 -10.27 21.10
C LYS A 44 5.35 -9.66 19.73
N LEU A 45 4.34 -9.57 18.86
CA LEU A 45 4.44 -8.97 17.52
C LEU A 45 4.77 -7.47 17.54
N ARG A 46 4.43 -6.74 18.61
CA ARG A 46 4.65 -5.30 18.72
C ARG A 46 5.92 -4.92 19.48
N THR A 47 6.33 -5.72 20.46
CA THR A 47 7.45 -5.40 21.35
C THR A 47 8.76 -6.04 20.93
N HIS A 48 8.71 -7.14 20.17
CA HIS A 48 9.90 -7.85 19.72
C HIS A 48 10.06 -7.77 18.21
N PHE A 49 11.31 -7.87 17.75
CA PHE A 49 11.58 -8.20 16.37
C PHE A 49 11.18 -9.67 16.15
N VAL A 50 10.28 -9.92 15.22
CA VAL A 50 9.70 -11.25 15.00
C VAL A 50 10.05 -11.74 13.60
N ASP A 51 10.98 -12.70 13.52
CA ASP A 51 11.34 -13.37 12.26
C ASP A 51 10.25 -14.36 11.79
N LYS A 52 9.46 -14.90 12.72
CA LYS A 52 8.38 -15.86 12.47
C LYS A 52 7.20 -15.59 13.39
N ILE A 53 6.00 -15.54 12.82
CA ILE A 53 4.76 -15.32 13.59
C ILE A 53 4.64 -16.41 14.68
N PRO A 54 4.41 -16.05 15.96
CA PRO A 54 4.24 -17.02 17.05
C PRO A 54 3.10 -18.02 16.78
N GLN A 55 3.28 -19.28 17.22
CA GLN A 55 2.29 -20.35 16.98
C GLN A 55 0.95 -20.11 17.68
N ASP A 56 0.95 -19.32 18.75
CA ASP A 56 -0.24 -18.89 19.50
C ASP A 56 -1.07 -17.81 18.77
N CYS A 57 -0.60 -17.28 17.65
CA CYS A 57 -1.31 -16.29 16.86
C CYS A 57 -2.32 -16.91 15.91
N SER A 58 -3.58 -16.47 15.96
CA SER A 58 -4.54 -16.74 14.89
C SER A 58 -4.18 -15.90 13.66
N THR A 59 -3.69 -16.56 12.61
CA THR A 59 -3.32 -15.89 11.36
C THR A 59 -4.38 -16.10 10.29
N LYS A 60 -4.67 -15.06 9.52
CA LYS A 60 -5.43 -15.15 8.27
C LYS A 60 -4.59 -14.55 7.15
N THR A 61 -4.47 -15.26 6.04
CA THR A 61 -3.78 -14.76 4.84
C THR A 61 -4.74 -13.91 4.05
N VAL A 62 -4.45 -12.62 3.90
CA VAL A 62 -5.17 -11.73 2.98
C VAL A 62 -4.43 -11.76 1.64
N LYS A 63 -5.10 -12.18 0.56
CA LYS A 63 -4.57 -12.01 -0.80
C LYS A 63 -4.72 -10.55 -1.20
N ALA A 64 -3.66 -9.75 -1.02
CA ALA A 64 -3.61 -8.42 -1.60
C ALA A 64 -3.50 -8.52 -3.12
N HIS A 65 -4.37 -7.82 -3.86
CA HIS A 65 -4.17 -7.59 -5.28
C HIS A 65 -3.16 -6.46 -5.45
N LEU A 66 -2.02 -6.79 -6.03
CA LEU A 66 -0.93 -5.87 -6.30
C LEU A 66 -1.05 -5.39 -7.75
N GLU A 67 -1.24 -4.09 -7.93
CA GLU A 67 -1.13 -3.41 -9.21
C GLU A 67 -0.24 -2.18 -9.02
N LEU A 68 1.03 -2.29 -9.38
CA LEU A 68 2.00 -1.21 -9.24
C LEU A 68 2.47 -0.74 -10.60
N TRP A 69 2.58 0.58 -10.74
CA TRP A 69 3.06 1.26 -11.93
C TRP A 69 4.12 2.28 -11.53
N HIS A 70 5.35 2.06 -11.98
CA HIS A 70 6.49 2.91 -11.68
C HIS A 70 6.93 3.66 -12.95
N PRO A 71 6.93 5.00 -12.96
CA PRO A 71 7.37 5.74 -14.13
C PRO A 71 8.85 5.48 -14.41
N LEU A 72 9.20 5.37 -15.69
CA LEU A 72 10.57 5.42 -16.19
C LEU A 72 10.72 6.68 -17.06
N SER A 73 11.75 6.72 -17.90
CA SER A 73 11.92 7.76 -18.92
C SER A 73 11.06 7.51 -20.16
N GLU A 74 10.96 8.53 -21.03
CA GLU A 74 10.45 8.38 -22.41
C GLU A 74 9.04 7.77 -22.54
N ASN A 75 8.12 8.15 -21.65
CA ASN A 75 6.74 7.63 -21.64
C ASN A 75 6.68 6.11 -21.45
N SER A 76 7.57 5.58 -20.61
CA SER A 76 7.58 4.17 -20.20
C SER A 76 7.26 4.02 -18.71
N TRP A 77 6.67 2.89 -18.35
CA TRP A 77 6.38 2.50 -16.97
C TRP A 77 6.72 1.04 -16.74
N LEU A 78 7.42 0.74 -15.65
CA LEU A 78 7.56 -0.62 -15.13
C LEU A 78 6.28 -0.98 -14.37
N PHE A 79 5.67 -2.11 -14.68
CA PHE A 79 4.51 -2.61 -13.96
C PHE A 79 4.81 -3.91 -13.23
N VAL A 80 4.16 -4.10 -12.08
CA VAL A 80 4.21 -5.33 -11.27
C VAL A 80 2.79 -5.68 -10.83
N LEU A 81 2.31 -6.83 -11.28
CA LEU A 81 0.91 -7.26 -11.16
C LEU A 81 0.83 -8.64 -10.50
N SER A 82 -0.05 -8.78 -9.50
CA SER A 82 -0.35 -10.09 -8.88
C SER A 82 -1.30 -10.95 -9.72
N SER A 83 -2.02 -10.35 -10.66
CA SER A 83 -2.98 -10.98 -11.57
C SER A 83 -3.03 -10.21 -12.89
N PRO A 84 -3.48 -10.82 -14.00
CA PRO A 84 -3.69 -10.08 -15.25
C PRO A 84 -4.65 -8.91 -15.07
N VAL A 85 -4.35 -7.79 -15.73
CA VAL A 85 -5.12 -6.54 -15.70
C VAL A 85 -5.41 -6.10 -17.12
N SER A 86 -6.67 -5.87 -17.44
CA SER A 86 -7.08 -5.23 -18.69
C SER A 86 -6.89 -3.72 -18.61
N VAL A 87 -6.12 -3.18 -19.53
CA VAL A 87 -5.87 -1.75 -19.68
C VAL A 87 -6.45 -1.23 -21.00
N SER A 88 -6.95 0.01 -20.99
CA SER A 88 -7.46 0.68 -22.19
C SER A 88 -6.52 1.79 -22.61
N ILE A 89 -6.05 1.77 -23.85
CA ILE A 89 -5.11 2.74 -24.39
C ILE A 89 -5.83 3.60 -25.43
N GLY A 90 -5.89 4.90 -25.20
CA GLY A 90 -6.45 5.89 -26.13
C GLY A 90 -5.44 6.96 -26.50
N CYS A 91 -5.42 7.36 -27.77
CA CYS A 91 -4.54 8.41 -28.28
C CYS A 91 -5.35 9.53 -28.96
N ASP A 92 -4.84 10.76 -28.91
CA ASP A 92 -5.52 11.96 -29.43
C ASP A 92 -5.54 12.06 -30.98
N SER A 93 -5.45 10.93 -31.70
CA SER A 93 -5.61 10.92 -33.15
C SER A 93 -7.10 10.94 -33.51
N LYS A 94 -7.49 11.76 -34.50
CA LYS A 94 -8.91 12.01 -34.86
C LYS A 94 -9.72 10.74 -35.20
N ASN A 95 -9.07 9.60 -35.48
CA ASN A 95 -9.71 8.34 -35.86
C ASN A 95 -9.22 7.10 -35.08
N SER A 96 -8.49 7.26 -33.96
CA SER A 96 -8.03 6.08 -33.19
C SER A 96 -9.05 5.66 -32.15
N LEU A 97 -9.64 4.48 -32.35
CA LEU A 97 -10.42 3.79 -31.32
C LEU A 97 -9.50 3.37 -30.15
N PRO A 98 -9.96 3.45 -28.89
CA PRO A 98 -9.23 2.89 -27.76
C PRO A 98 -8.97 1.40 -27.97
N THR A 99 -7.75 0.95 -27.65
CA THR A 99 -7.35 -0.45 -27.73
C THR A 99 -7.31 -1.04 -26.33
N GLU A 100 -7.93 -2.20 -26.13
CA GLU A 100 -7.81 -2.96 -24.89
C GLU A 100 -6.66 -3.95 -24.98
N VAL A 101 -5.85 -4.01 -23.91
CA VAL A 101 -4.71 -4.90 -23.81
C VAL A 101 -4.71 -5.54 -22.43
N GLU A 102 -4.47 -6.85 -22.35
CA GLU A 102 -4.25 -7.53 -21.08
C GLU A 102 -2.75 -7.56 -20.76
N VAL A 103 -2.37 -6.99 -19.62
CA VAL A 103 -0.99 -7.04 -19.09
C VAL A 103 -0.94 -7.96 -17.87
N LYS A 104 0.18 -8.66 -17.67
CA LYS A 104 0.33 -9.64 -16.59
C LYS A 104 1.75 -9.71 -16.06
N ASN A 105 1.90 -10.16 -14.82
CA ASN A 105 3.19 -10.34 -14.14
C ASN A 105 3.98 -9.02 -14.05
N ILE A 106 5.19 -9.00 -14.62
CA ILE A 106 6.11 -7.88 -14.57
C ILE A 106 6.50 -7.53 -16.00
N GLY A 107 6.54 -6.26 -16.34
CA GLY A 107 6.94 -5.81 -17.66
C GLY A 107 7.06 -4.30 -17.77
N VAL A 108 7.43 -3.84 -18.95
CA VAL A 108 7.52 -2.41 -19.26
C VAL A 108 6.47 -2.07 -20.31
N LEU A 109 5.65 -1.06 -20.01
CA LEU A 109 4.68 -0.50 -20.94
C LEU A 109 5.21 0.85 -21.44
N THR A 110 5.38 0.98 -22.75
CA THR A 110 5.79 2.23 -23.41
C THR A 110 4.66 2.76 -24.28
N LEU A 111 4.32 4.04 -24.12
CA LEU A 111 3.25 4.69 -24.86
C LEU A 111 3.81 5.78 -25.77
N GLN A 112 3.20 5.94 -26.94
CA GLN A 112 3.53 7.04 -27.83
C GLN A 112 3.06 8.38 -27.25
N ALA A 113 3.72 9.47 -27.63
CA ALA A 113 3.32 10.82 -27.21
C ALA A 113 1.86 11.09 -27.60
N LYS A 114 1.13 11.78 -26.71
CA LYS A 114 -0.32 12.06 -26.83
C LYS A 114 -1.21 10.82 -26.74
N CYS A 115 -0.70 9.74 -26.15
CA CYS A 115 -1.50 8.61 -25.70
C CYS A 115 -1.69 8.62 -24.18
N ARG A 116 -2.74 7.94 -23.73
CA ARG A 116 -3.06 7.70 -22.32
C ARG A 116 -3.45 6.25 -22.15
N CYS A 117 -3.03 5.65 -21.04
CA CYS A 117 -3.42 4.30 -20.66
C CYS A 117 -4.23 4.37 -19.37
N TYR A 118 -5.37 3.70 -19.35
CA TYR A 118 -6.26 3.58 -18.21
C TYR A 118 -6.19 2.16 -17.67
N SER A 119 -5.74 2.04 -16.42
CA SER A 119 -5.82 0.82 -15.64
C SER A 119 -6.91 0.96 -14.56
N PRO A 120 -7.32 -0.13 -13.89
CA PRO A 120 -8.28 -0.06 -12.80
C PRO A 120 -7.88 0.86 -11.65
N THR A 121 -6.56 0.99 -11.40
CA THR A 121 -6.04 1.77 -10.27
C THR A 121 -5.41 3.11 -10.66
N MET A 122 -4.98 3.29 -11.91
CA MET A 122 -4.22 4.47 -12.32
C MET A 122 -4.42 4.86 -13.78
N THR A 123 -4.14 6.13 -14.10
CA THR A 123 -4.03 6.62 -15.48
C THR A 123 -2.59 7.02 -15.77
N LEU A 124 -2.02 6.47 -16.83
CA LEU A 124 -0.68 6.81 -17.32
C LEU A 124 -0.80 7.86 -18.41
N ILE A 125 -0.10 8.98 -18.25
CA ILE A 125 -0.19 10.12 -19.16
C ILE A 125 1.19 10.35 -19.78
N THR A 126 1.23 10.42 -21.11
CA THR A 126 2.47 10.71 -21.85
C THR A 126 2.81 12.19 -21.87
N THR A 127 4.10 12.49 -21.87
CA THR A 127 4.64 13.83 -22.11
C THR A 127 4.81 14.07 -23.61
N ALA A 128 4.42 15.26 -24.07
CA ALA A 128 4.19 15.52 -25.48
C ALA A 128 5.44 15.77 -26.34
N ASN A 129 6.64 15.89 -25.74
CA ASN A 129 7.96 15.95 -26.39
C ASN A 129 8.97 16.49 -25.35
N LEU A 130 9.51 15.60 -24.52
CA LEU A 130 10.64 15.93 -23.67
C LEU A 130 11.70 14.83 -23.81
N THR A 131 12.48 14.90 -24.89
CA THR A 131 13.83 14.33 -24.89
C THR A 131 14.63 15.13 -23.86
N ARG A 132 14.62 14.69 -22.61
CA ARG A 132 15.54 15.19 -21.59
C ARG A 132 16.55 14.09 -21.35
N ASN A 133 17.83 14.38 -21.61
CA ASN A 133 18.94 13.55 -21.16
C ASN A 133 18.95 13.57 -19.64
N TYR A 134 18.33 12.57 -19.01
CA TYR A 134 18.42 12.37 -17.57
C TYR A 134 19.55 11.40 -17.28
N SER A 135 20.62 11.87 -16.63
CA SER A 135 21.65 10.98 -16.08
C SER A 135 21.18 10.25 -14.83
N ASN A 136 20.13 10.77 -14.15
CA ASN A 136 19.52 10.20 -12.96
C ASN A 136 18.03 10.55 -12.93
N PHE A 137 17.17 9.68 -13.49
CA PHE A 137 15.72 9.84 -13.39
C PHE A 137 15.21 9.15 -12.13
N VAL A 138 14.83 9.94 -11.12
CA VAL A 138 14.10 9.46 -9.94
C VAL A 138 12.65 9.90 -10.09
N PRO A 139 11.69 8.98 -10.30
CA PRO A 139 10.30 9.38 -10.50
C PRO A 139 9.70 9.84 -9.18
N TYR A 140 9.05 11.00 -9.19
CA TYR A 140 8.27 11.47 -8.05
C TYR A 140 7.01 10.62 -7.92
N CYS A 141 7.03 9.64 -7.01
CA CYS A 141 5.84 8.93 -6.58
C CYS A 141 5.01 9.85 -5.66
N THR A 142 4.05 10.59 -6.20
CA THR A 142 3.06 11.28 -5.37
C THR A 142 1.95 10.30 -5.00
N TYR A 143 2.00 9.78 -3.77
CA TYR A 143 0.89 9.08 -3.12
C TYR A 143 -0.27 10.07 -2.97
N LYS A 144 -1.43 9.74 -3.57
CA LYS A 144 -2.66 10.51 -3.39
C LYS A 144 -3.56 9.71 -2.43
N PRO A 145 -3.94 10.27 -1.26
CA PRO A 145 -4.73 9.61 -0.24
C PRO A 145 -6.18 9.34 -0.68
#